data_AF-A0A930ARZ4-F1
#
_entry.id   AF-A0A930ARZ4-F1
#
_cell.length_a   1.000
_cell.length_b   1.000
_cell.length_c   1.000
_cell.angle_alpha   90.00
_cell.angle_beta   90.00
_cell.angle_gamma   90.00
#
_symmetry.space_group_name_H-M   'P 1'
#
loop_
_entity.id
_entity.type
_entity.pdbx_description
1 polymer ?
#
loop_
_entity_poly.entity_id
_entity_poly.type
_entity_poly.pdbx_seq_one_letter_code
_entity_poly.pdbx_strand_id
1 'polypeptide(L)' 'GQTILMVTHSTVAASRAKRVLFIKDGLIYNQLYREGRSDQQMFELISETLTAMANRGEIHV' A
#
# COMPACT_ATOMS: atom_id res chain seq x y z
N GLY A 1 9.54 22.42 -2.83
CA GLY A 1 9.56 21.09 -2.21
C GLY A 1 9.75 20.05 -3.29
N GLN A 2 10.48 18.96 -3.03
CA GLN A 2 10.66 17.86 -3.98
C GLN A 2 9.66 16.76 -3.66
N THR A 3 8.87 16.34 -4.65
CA THR A 3 7.96 15.19 -4.55
C THR A 3 8.58 14.06 -5.33
N ILE A 4 8.82 12.93 -4.66
CA ILE A 4 9.33 11.71 -5.29
C ILE A 4 8.18 10.72 -5.37
N LEU A 5 7.92 10.22 -6.58
CA LEU A 5 7.09 9.06 -6.82
C LEU A 5 8.01 7.87 -7.10
N MET A 6 7.76 6.75 -6.44
CA MET A 6 8.48 5.50 -6.64
C MET A 6 7.47 4.37 -6.79
N VAL A 7 7.79 3.40 -7.64
CA VAL A 7 7.10 2.12 -7.73
C VAL A 7 8.02 1.07 -7.13
N THR A 8 7.49 0.23 -6.25
CA THR A 8 8.25 -0.83 -5.60
C THR A 8 7.36 -2.02 -5.29
N HIS A 9 7.93 -3.22 -5.38
CA HIS A 9 7.32 -4.45 -4.88
C HIS A 9 7.72 -4.75 -3.42
N SER A 10 8.61 -3.94 -2.82
CA SER A 10 9.04 -4.13 -1.44
C SER A 10 8.11 -3.39 -0.48
N THR A 11 7.42 -4.16 0.37
CA THR A 11 6.62 -3.63 1.48
C THR A 11 7.46 -2.85 2.49
N VAL A 12 8.72 -3.25 2.71
CA VAL A 12 9.66 -2.54 3.60
C VAL A 12 10.06 -1.17 3.03
N ALA A 13 10.24 -1.07 1.71
CA ALA A 13 10.50 0.22 1.08
C ALA A 13 9.24 1.11 1.14
N ALA A 14 8.07 0.54 0.84
CA ALA A 14 6.80 1.25 0.87
C ALA A 14 6.41 1.73 2.28
N SER A 15 6.77 1.01 3.35
CA SER A 15 6.43 1.39 4.72
C SER A 15 7.11 2.68 5.20
N ARG A 16 8.18 3.09 4.52
CA ARG A 16 8.88 4.36 4.78
C ARG A 16 8.18 5.56 4.13
N ALA A 17 7.26 5.32 3.18
CA ALA A 17 6.58 6.37 2.45
C ALA A 17 5.55 7.11 3.34
N LYS A 18 5.28 8.37 2.98
CA LYS A 18 4.21 9.16 3.62
C LYS A 18 2.81 8.73 3.18
N ARG A 19 2.72 8.18 1.96
CA ARG A 19 1.50 7.66 1.34
C ARG A 19 1.85 6.48 0.44
N VAL A 20 1.04 5.43 0.49
CA VAL A 20 1.15 4.25 -0.39
C VAL A 20 -0.15 4.12 -1.17
N LEU A 21 -0.04 3.94 -2.48
CA LEU A 21 -1.17 3.73 -3.38
C LEU A 21 -1.15 2.29 -3.87
N PHE A 22 -2.26 1.59 -3.73
CA PHE A 22 -2.47 0.26 -4.28
C PHE A 22 -3.24 0.40 -5.58
N ILE A 23 -2.62 0.02 -6.68
CA ILE A 23 -3.19 0.11 -8.03
C ILE A 23 -3.53 -1.30 -8.49
N LYS A 24 -4.74 -1.49 -9.01
CA LYS A 24 -5.20 -2.74 -9.64
C LYS A 24 -6.02 -2.37 -10.88
N ASP A 25 -5.76 -3.03 -12.00
CA ASP A 25 -6.47 -2.83 -13.27
C ASP A 25 -6.55 -1.36 -13.72
N GLY A 26 -5.47 -0.61 -13.51
CA GLY A 26 -5.38 0.82 -13.88
C GLY A 26 -6.11 1.77 -12.92
N LEU A 27 -6.72 1.27 -11.84
CA LEU A 27 -7.47 2.06 -10.86
C LEU A 27 -6.77 2.09 -9.49
N ILE A 28 -6.90 3.20 -8.77
CA ILE A 28 -6.49 3.28 -7.36
C ILE A 28 -7.54 2.51 -6.54
N TYR A 29 -7.15 1.35 -6.03
CA TYR A 29 -8.03 0.47 -5.27
C TYR A 29 -8.05 0.84 -3.78
N ASN A 30 -6.87 1.12 -3.20
CA ASN A 30 -6.73 1.54 -1.81
C ASN A 30 -5.56 2.52 -1.67
N GLN A 31 -5.60 3.33 -0.61
CA GLN A 31 -4.52 4.26 -0.28
C GLN A 31 -4.32 4.30 1.23
N LEU A 32 -3.06 4.30 1.65
CA LEU A 32 -2.69 4.40 3.05
C LEU A 32 -1.89 5.69 3.26
N TYR A 33 -2.27 6.45 4.28
CA TYR A 33 -1.51 7.57 4.79
C TYR A 33 -0.73 7.14 6.02
N ARG A 34 0.43 7.75 6.27
CA ARG A 34 1.26 7.34 7.40
C ARG A 34 0.66 7.70 8.77
N GLU A 35 0.05 8.87 8.91
CA GLU A 35 -0.71 9.28 10.12
C GLU A 35 0.03 9.05 11.46
N GLY A 36 1.34 9.30 11.48
CA GLY A 36 2.16 9.09 12.69
C GLY A 36 2.58 7.64 12.96
N ARG A 37 2.17 6.66 12.13
CA ARG A 37 2.59 5.26 12.25
C ARG A 37 4.10 5.09 12.13
N SER A 38 4.65 4.18 12.94
CA SER A 38 6.03 3.72 12.80
C SER A 38 6.23 2.94 11.48
N ASP A 39 7.47 2.75 11.05
CA ASP A 39 7.78 1.96 9.84
C ASP A 39 7.20 0.53 9.97
N GLN A 40 7.22 -0.03 11.19
CA GLN A 40 6.70 -1.36 11.50
C GLN A 40 5.16 -1.42 11.40
N GLN A 41 4.46 -0.46 12.02
CA GLN A 41 3.00 -0.39 11.94
C GLN A 41 2.52 -0.17 10.49
N MET A 42 3.24 0.65 9.73
CA MET A 42 2.93 0.85 8.31
C MET A 42 3.21 -0.42 7.49
N PHE A 43 4.29 -1.15 7.80
CA PHE A 43 4.60 -2.43 7.15
C PHE A 43 3.51 -3.48 7.38
N GLU A 44 3.05 -3.62 8.62
CA GLU A 44 1.95 -4.52 8.99
C GLU A 44 0.67 -4.16 8.22
N LEU A 45 0.27 -2.88 8.23
CA LEU A 45 -0.92 -2.40 7.53
C LEU A 45 -0.84 -2.61 6.00
N ILE A 46 0.32 -2.38 5.39
CA ILE A 46 0.54 -2.66 3.96
C ILE A 46 0.39 -4.17 3.69
N SER A 47 0.98 -5.02 4.54
CA SER A 47 0.96 -6.47 4.39
C SER A 47 -0.46 -7.05 4.54
N GLU A 48 -1.24 -6.53 5.49
CA GLU A 48 -2.65 -6.85 5.66
C GLU A 48 -3.47 -6.43 4.43
N THR A 49 -3.22 -5.23 3.91
CA THR A 49 -3.89 -4.73 2.70
C THR A 49 -3.59 -5.62 1.49
N LEU A 50 -2.34 -6.03 1.30
CA LEU A 50 -1.95 -6.94 0.22
C LEU A 50 -2.61 -8.32 0.36
N THR A 51 -2.63 -8.88 1.58
CA THR A 51 -3.32 -10.15 1.88
C THR A 51 -4.80 -10.05 1.56
N ALA A 52 -5.46 -8.96 1.99
CA ALA A 52 -6.86 -8.72 1.69
C ALA A 52 -7.12 -8.59 0.18
N MET A 53 -6.22 -7.92 -0.56
CA MET A 53 -6.32 -7.79 -2.01
C MET A 53 -6.13 -9.11 -2.76
N ALA A 54 -5.25 -9.98 -2.29
CA ALA A 54 -5.06 -11.32 -2.84
C ALA A 54 -6.31 -12.19 -2.64
N ASN A 55 -6.91 -12.13 -1.46
CA ASN A 55 -8.10 -12.92 -1.11
C ASN A 55 -9.38 -12.40 -1.79
N ARG A 56 -9.46 -11.12 -2.15
CA ARG A 56 -10.63 -10.53 -2.85
C ARG A 56 -10.65 -10.77 -4.36
N GLY A 57 -9.78 -11.64 -4.88
CA GLY A 57 -9.72 -12.03 -6.29
C GLY A 57 -10.79 -13.00 -6.77
N GLU A 58 -11.61 -13.57 -5.86
CA GLU A 58 -12.56 -14.66 -6.19
C GLU A 58 -14.05 -14.34 -6.01
N ILE A 59 -14.44 -13.06 -5.91
CA ILE A 59 -15.87 -12.72 -5.99
C ILE A 59 -16.08 -11.70 -7.10
N HIS A 60 -16.16 -12.23 -8.32
CA HIS A 60 -17.05 -11.67 -9.32
C HIS A 60 -18.48 -11.90 -8.82
N VAL A 61 -19.20 -10.83 -8.51
CA VAL A 61 -20.67 -10.79 -8.63
C VAL A 61 -21.01 -10.12 -9.94
#